data_AF-A0A2G2N597-F1
#
_entry.id   AF-A0A2G2N597-F1
#
_cell.length_a   1.000
_cell.length_b   1.000
_cell.length_c   1.000
_cell.angle_alpha   90.00
_cell.angle_beta   90.00
_cell.angle_gamma   90.00
#
_symmetry.space_group_name_H-M   'P 1'
#
loop_
_entity.id
_entity.type
_entity.pdbx_description
1 polymer ?
#
loop_
_entity_poly.entity_id
_entity_poly.type
_entity_poly.pdbx_seq_one_letter_code
_entity_poly.pdbx_strand_id
1 'polypeptide(L)'
;MSGQYIGAAILFFTTIGFTALLCLPALKIRQKNQLLRFYWTGFWGFLAAIMAFSGAQTILDVLGHDVDRVASAILQGITAAFIMFVMFAWARLALKGATHVLVKAK
;
A
#
# COMPACT_ATOMS: atom_id res chain seq x y z
N MET A 1 30.33 14.04 3.18
CA MET A 1 29.90 12.82 3.91
C MET A 1 28.82 13.12 4.95
N SER A 2 28.94 14.15 5.81
CA SER A 2 27.91 14.48 6.82
C SER A 2 26.54 14.87 6.25
N GLY A 3 26.47 15.67 5.19
CA GLY A 3 25.19 16.12 4.60
C GLY A 3 24.33 15.01 3.99
N GLN A 4 24.97 13.93 3.50
CA GLN A 4 24.29 12.79 2.88
C GLN A 4 23.51 11.97 3.92
N TYR A 5 24.11 11.72 5.09
CA TYR A 5 23.43 11.05 6.21
C TYR A 5 22.28 11.88 6.79
N ILE A 6 22.44 13.21 6.84
CA ILE A 6 21.37 14.11 7.28
C ILE A 6 20.19 14.05 6.30
N GLY A 7 20.45 14.09 4.99
CA GLY A 7 19.41 13.94 3.97
C GLY A 7 18.69 12.60 4.04
N ALA A 8 19.45 11.50 4.18
CA ALA A 8 18.91 10.16 4.35
C ALA A 8 18.03 10.03 5.62
N ALA A 9 18.44 10.64 6.73
CA ALA A 9 17.67 10.65 7.97
C ALA A 9 16.34 11.39 7.81
N ILE A 10 16.33 12.56 7.16
CA ILE A 10 15.09 13.31 6.90
C ILE A 10 14.14 12.47 6.05
N LEU A 11 14.61 11.90 4.94
CA LEU A 11 13.81 11.04 4.07
C LEU A 11 13.25 9.82 4.82
N PHE A 12 14.04 9.22 5.72
CA PHE A 12 13.61 8.10 6.55
C PHE A 12 12.46 8.49 7.48
N PHE A 13 12.60 9.57 8.25
CA PHE A 13 11.54 10.03 9.15
C PHE A 13 10.29 10.48 8.41
N THR A 14 10.44 11.16 7.27
CA THR A 14 9.31 11.54 6.42
C THR A 14 8.59 10.31 5.88
N THR A 15 9.32 9.32 5.35
CA THR A 15 8.75 8.07 4.83
C THR A 15 7.99 7.32 5.93
N ILE A 16 8.57 7.16 7.12
CA ILE A 16 7.89 6.53 8.25
C ILE A 16 6.65 7.31 8.66
N GLY A 17 6.74 8.64 8.74
CA GLY A 17 5.62 9.51 9.11
C GLY A 17 4.44 9.33 8.16
N PHE A 18 4.68 9.42 6.85
CA PHE A 18 3.61 9.23 5.85
C PHE A 18 3.11 7.80 5.78
N THR A 19 3.98 6.80 5.88
CA THR A 19 3.59 5.38 5.92
C THR A 19 2.69 5.10 7.13
N ALA A 20 3.03 5.63 8.30
CA ALA A 20 2.21 5.51 9.50
C ALA A 20 0.85 6.21 9.33
N LEU A 21 0.83 7.35 8.64
CA LEU A 21 -0.39 8.10 8.34
C LEU A 21 -1.32 7.32 7.39
N LEU A 22 -0.77 6.58 6.44
CA LEU A 22 -1.52 5.64 5.58
C LEU A 22 -2.09 4.44 6.36
N CYS A 23 -1.47 4.04 7.47
CA CYS A 23 -2.02 3.00 8.35
C CYS A 23 -3.18 3.50 9.23
N LEU A 24 -3.35 4.81 9.44
CA LEU A 24 -4.46 5.36 10.23
C LEU A 24 -5.85 4.98 9.71
N PRO A 25 -6.20 5.17 8.42
CA PRO A 25 -7.49 4.74 7.91
C PRO A 25 -7.67 3.23 7.96
N ALA A 26 -6.59 2.45 7.89
CA ALA A 26 -6.64 0.99 8.04
C ALA A 26 -7.10 0.55 9.44
N LEU A 27 -6.70 1.30 10.48
CA LEU A 27 -6.94 0.98 11.89
C LEU A 27 -8.18 1.68 12.47
N LYS A 28 -8.41 2.94 12.10
CA LYS A 28 -9.44 3.80 12.72
C LYS A 28 -10.83 3.56 12.15
N ILE A 29 -10.94 3.20 10.87
CA ILE A 29 -12.24 3.03 10.20
C ILE A 29 -12.67 1.56 10.31
N ARG A 30 -13.49 1.25 11.31
CA ARG A 30 -14.11 -0.08 11.45
C ARG A 30 -15.28 -0.23 10.49
N GLN A 31 -15.10 -1.06 9.47
CA GLN A 31 -16.17 -1.49 8.58
C GLN A 31 -17.02 -2.58 9.26
N LYS A 32 -18.36 -2.46 9.17
CA LYS A 32 -19.30 -3.44 9.74
C LYS A 32 -19.26 -4.79 9.02
N ASN A 33 -19.05 -4.79 7.70
CA ASN A 33 -18.95 -5.99 6.89
C ASN A 33 -17.52 -6.54 6.91
N GLN A 34 -17.34 -7.80 7.35
CA GLN A 34 -16.03 -8.45 7.40
C GLN A 34 -15.31 -8.48 6.04
N LEU A 35 -16.06 -8.65 4.95
CA LEU A 35 -15.53 -8.69 3.59
C LEU A 35 -14.95 -7.32 3.17
N LEU A 36 -15.72 -6.26 3.44
CA LEU A 36 -15.30 -4.89 3.17
C LEU A 36 -14.13 -4.50 4.07
N ARG A 37 -14.11 -4.96 5.33
CA ARG A 37 -12.99 -4.75 6.25
C ARG A 37 -11.70 -5.37 5.73
N PHE A 38 -11.74 -6.60 5.21
CA PHE A 38 -10.56 -7.26 4.63
C PHE A 38 -9.98 -6.47 3.46
N TYR A 39 -10.83 -6.08 2.49
CA TYR A 39 -10.37 -5.30 1.34
C TYR A 39 -9.90 -3.90 1.72
N TRP A 40 -10.55 -3.27 2.70
CA TRP A 40 -10.16 -1.96 3.22
C TRP A 40 -8.78 -2.02 3.89
N THR A 41 -8.59 -2.92 4.86
CA THR A 41 -7.30 -3.07 5.55
C THR A 41 -6.20 -3.50 4.59
N GLY A 42 -6.49 -4.42 3.67
CA GLY A 42 -5.53 -4.85 2.65
C GLY A 42 -5.12 -3.72 1.71
N PHE A 43 -6.06 -2.90 1.24
CA PHE A 43 -5.79 -1.75 0.37
C PHE A 43 -4.80 -0.78 1.02
N TRP A 44 -5.05 -0.38 2.26
CA TRP A 44 -4.16 0.52 2.99
C TRP A 44 -2.83 -0.13 3.37
N GLY A 45 -2.83 -1.44 3.67
CA GLY A 45 -1.60 -2.20 3.94
C GLY A 45 -0.67 -2.26 2.72
N PHE A 46 -1.22 -2.51 1.53
CA PHE A 46 -0.46 -2.47 0.27
C PHE A 46 0.08 -1.08 -0.02
N LEU A 47 -0.73 -0.03 0.16
CA LEU A 47 -0.28 1.36 0.00
C LEU A 47 0.87 1.71 0.94
N ALA A 48 0.76 1.34 2.22
CA ALA A 48 1.81 1.53 3.20
C ALA A 48 3.09 0.77 2.82
N ALA A 49 2.96 -0.47 2.34
CA ALA A 49 4.09 -1.26 1.87
C ALA A 49 4.78 -0.62 0.65
N ILE A 50 4.02 -0.22 -0.37
CA ILE A 50 4.57 0.45 -1.57
C ILE A 50 5.31 1.73 -1.16
N MET A 51 4.73 2.55 -0.28
CA MET A 51 5.36 3.79 0.18
C MET A 51 6.64 3.51 0.98
N ALA A 52 6.62 2.53 1.87
CA ALA A 52 7.79 2.15 2.65
C ALA A 52 8.95 1.63 1.78
N PHE A 53 8.66 0.73 0.83
CA PHE A 53 9.67 0.19 -0.08
C PHE A 53 10.20 1.23 -1.06
N SER A 54 9.33 2.11 -1.58
CA SER A 54 9.75 3.20 -2.46
C SER A 54 10.66 4.19 -1.72
N GLY A 55 10.30 4.61 -0.50
CA GLY A 55 11.15 5.50 0.28
C GLY A 55 12.47 4.84 0.72
N ALA A 56 12.44 3.55 1.07
CA ALA A 56 13.65 2.79 1.39
C ALA A 56 14.63 2.71 0.19
N GLN A 57 14.12 2.53 -1.02
CA GLN A 57 14.94 2.56 -2.24
C GLN A 57 15.64 3.92 -2.40
N THR A 58 14.90 5.03 -2.29
CA THR A 58 15.49 6.38 -2.38
C THR A 58 16.56 6.63 -1.32
N ILE A 59 16.36 6.13 -0.10
CA ILE A 59 17.35 6.31 0.99
C ILE A 59 18.63 5.52 0.70
N LEU A 60 18.50 4.28 0.23
CA LEU A 60 19.65 3.44 -0.11
C LEU A 60 20.43 3.99 -1.31
N ASP A 61 19.74 4.53 -2.31
CA ASP A 61 20.34 5.20 -3.45
C ASP A 61 21.12 6.46 -3.00
N VAL A 62 20.51 7.30 -2.15
CA VAL A 62 21.19 8.45 -1.53
C VAL A 62 22.40 8.04 -0.70
N LEU A 63 22.42 6.86 -0.08
CA LEU A 63 23.56 6.32 0.66
C LEU A 63 24.65 5.70 -0.25
N GLY A 64 24.42 5.62 -1.56
CA GLY A 64 25.35 5.06 -2.54
C GLY A 64 25.32 3.53 -2.61
N HIS A 65 24.26 2.90 -2.12
CA HIS A 65 24.05 1.45 -2.28
C HIS A 65 23.25 1.17 -3.56
N ASP A 66 23.88 0.44 -4.49
CA ASP A 66 23.27 0.04 -5.76
C ASP A 66 22.27 -1.11 -5.53
N VAL A 67 21.05 -0.76 -5.14
CA VAL A 67 19.95 -1.70 -4.86
C VAL A 67 18.86 -1.67 -5.91
N ASP A 68 19.03 -0.88 -6.98
CA ASP A 68 17.97 -0.54 -7.92
C ASP A 68 17.32 -1.77 -8.55
N ARG A 69 18.12 -2.76 -8.94
CA ARG A 69 17.60 -3.96 -9.60
C ARG A 69 16.68 -4.78 -8.67
N VAL A 70 17.09 -4.95 -7.42
CA VAL A 70 16.33 -5.75 -6.44
C VAL A 70 15.14 -4.95 -5.91
N ALA A 71 15.35 -3.68 -5.54
CA ALA A 71 14.31 -2.80 -5.04
C ALA A 71 13.20 -2.59 -6.07
N SER A 72 13.56 -2.34 -7.33
CA SER A 72 12.58 -2.16 -8.41
C SER A 72 11.78 -3.43 -8.68
N ALA A 73 12.42 -4.61 -8.66
CA ALA A 73 11.72 -5.88 -8.85
C ALA A 73 10.71 -6.14 -7.72
N ILE A 74 11.09 -5.87 -6.46
CA ILE A 74 10.20 -6.00 -5.31
C ILE A 74 9.04 -4.99 -5.40
N LEU A 75 9.34 -3.72 -5.72
CA LEU A 75 8.33 -2.67 -5.82
C LEU A 75 7.33 -2.97 -6.94
N GLN A 76 7.80 -3.45 -8.10
CA GLN A 76 6.94 -3.91 -9.20
C GLN A 76 6.09 -5.11 -8.77
N GLY A 77 6.66 -6.08 -8.06
CA GLY A 77 5.93 -7.25 -7.55
C GLY A 77 4.81 -6.86 -6.58
N ILE A 78 5.09 -6.00 -5.61
CA ILE A 78 4.08 -5.50 -4.66
C ILE A 78 3.01 -4.68 -5.38
N THR A 79 3.40 -3.85 -6.36
CA THR A 79 2.46 -3.04 -7.15
C THR A 79 1.54 -3.93 -8.01
N ALA A 80 2.09 -4.96 -8.66
CA ALA A 80 1.29 -5.91 -9.43
C ALA A 80 0.32 -6.69 -8.52
N ALA A 81 0.79 -7.14 -7.35
CA ALA A 81 -0.06 -7.79 -6.36
C ALA A 81 -1.18 -6.86 -5.85
N PHE A 82 -0.87 -5.58 -5.64
CA PHE A 82 -1.86 -4.57 -5.27
C PHE A 82 -2.93 -4.39 -6.35
N ILE A 83 -2.55 -4.27 -7.62
CA ILE A 83 -3.49 -4.14 -8.74
C ILE A 83 -4.40 -5.37 -8.81
N MET A 84 -3.84 -6.57 -8.74
CA MET A 84 -4.61 -7.82 -8.74
C MET A 84 -5.57 -7.90 -7.56
N PHE A 85 -5.12 -7.50 -6.37
CA PHE A 85 -5.95 -7.44 -5.17
C PHE A 85 -7.14 -6.49 -5.34
N VAL A 86 -6.91 -5.29 -5.89
CA VAL A 86 -7.96 -4.30 -6.14
C VAL A 86 -8.94 -4.81 -7.19
N MET A 87 -8.46 -5.34 -8.31
CA MET A 87 -9.34 -5.89 -9.36
C MET A 87 -10.23 -7.01 -8.82
N PHE A 88 -9.65 -7.93 -8.03
CA PHE A 88 -10.41 -9.02 -7.42
C PHE A 88 -11.42 -8.53 -6.37
N ALA A 89 -11.04 -7.52 -5.57
CA ALA A 89 -11.94 -6.87 -4.62
C ALA A 89 -13.15 -6.29 -5.33
N TRP A 90 -12.91 -5.51 -6.39
CA TRP A 90 -13.96 -4.84 -7.17
C TRP A 90 -14.88 -5.84 -7.86
N ALA A 91 -14.33 -6.85 -8.53
CA ALA A 91 -15.12 -7.88 -9.18
C ALA A 91 -16.05 -8.59 -8.18
N ARG A 92 -15.53 -8.96 -7.00
CA ARG A 92 -16.32 -9.66 -5.98
C ARG A 92 -17.36 -8.77 -5.32
N LEU A 93 -17.03 -7.50 -5.05
CA LEU A 93 -17.97 -6.51 -4.50
C LEU A 93 -19.08 -6.19 -5.50
N ALA A 94 -18.74 -5.99 -6.78
CA ALA A 94 -19.69 -5.74 -7.86
C ALA A 94 -20.64 -6.93 -8.05
N LEU A 95 -20.13 -8.17 -8.05
CA LEU A 95 -20.96 -9.37 -8.16
C LEU A 95 -21.95 -9.48 -7.00
N LYS A 96 -21.51 -9.27 -5.76
CA LYS A 96 -22.39 -9.27 -4.58
C LYS A 96 -23.43 -8.14 -4.62
N GLY A 97 -23.05 -6.96 -5.08
CA GLY A 97 -23.95 -5.84 -5.30
C GLY A 97 -25.03 -6.18 -6.33
N ALA A 98 -24.61 -6.68 -7.49
CA ALA A 98 -25.51 -7.08 -8.58
C ALA A 98 -26.50 -8.17 -8.13
N THR A 99 -26.05 -9.19 -7.40
CA THR A 99 -26.94 -10.25 -6.89
C THR A 99 -27.98 -9.71 -5.91
N HIS A 100 -27.62 -8.73 -5.06
CA HIS A 100 -28.59 -8.12 -4.13
C HIS A 100 -29.62 -7.26 -4.85
N VAL A 101 -29.24 -6.56 -5.92
CA VAL A 101 -30.16 -5.79 -6.76
C VAL A 101 -31.12 -6.72 -7.50
N LEU A 102 -30.61 -7.80 -8.09
CA LEU A 102 -31.41 -8.80 -8.81
C LEU A 102 -32.40 -9.54 -7.90
N VAL A 103 -32.00 -9.90 -6.68
CA VAL A 103 -32.90 -10.53 -5.70
C VAL A 103 -33.99 -9.57 -5.21
N LYS A 104 -33.70 -8.27 -5.11
CA LYS A 104 -34.68 -7.26 -4.67
C LYS A 104 -35.64 -6.83 -5.80
N ALA A 105 -35.28 -7.05 -7.06
CA ALA A 105 -36.09 -6.73 -8.22
C ALA A 105 -37.07 -7.86 -8.61
N LYS A 106 -36.99 -9.01 -7.96
CA LYS A 106 -37.86 -10.18 -8.16
C LYS A 106 -38.84 -10.30 -7.00
#